data_AF-A0A699ILR5-F1
#
_entry.id   AF-A0A699ILR5-F1
#
_cell.length_a   1.000
_cell.length_b   1.000
_cell.length_c   1.000
_cell.angle_alpha   90.00
_cell.angle_beta   90.00
_cell.angle_gamma   90.00
#
_symmetry.space_group_name_H-M   'P 1'
#
loop_
_entity.id
_entity.type
_entity.pdbx_description
1 polymer ?
#
loop_
_entity_poly.entity_id
_entity_poly.type
_entity_poly.pdbx_seq_one_letter_code
_entity_poly.pdbx_strand_id
1 'polypeptide(L)'
;GSKYILVAVDYLSKCIEAKVLPTNDARVVCKFLKSLYARFGAPRAIISDRVTHFCNDQFAKVMLKYGVTHHLSTTYHPQTSGQVEVSNRGLKRILERTIGENRASWSDKLDDALWAFRTTYKTPIGCTPYKLVYGKASNLSIELEYKAYRALKV
;
A
#
# COMPACT_ATOMS: atom_id res chain seq x y z
N GLY A 1 2.12 17.02 14.40
CA GLY A 1 2.69 15.67 14.22
C GLY A 1 1.68 14.80 13.52
N SER A 2 2.12 14.01 12.53
CA SER A 2 1.26 13.07 11.82
C SER A 2 0.86 11.90 12.72
N LYS A 3 -0.39 11.42 12.58
CA LYS A 3 -0.97 10.44 13.52
C LYS A 3 -1.46 9.16 12.85
N TYR A 4 -1.74 9.21 11.55
CA TYR A 4 -2.38 8.11 10.83
C TYR A 4 -1.58 7.70 9.61
N ILE A 5 -1.66 6.42 9.25
CA ILE A 5 -1.23 5.90 7.96
C ILE A 5 -2.48 5.41 7.26
N LEU A 6 -2.82 6.02 6.13
CA LEU A 6 -3.85 5.49 5.24
C LEU A 6 -3.19 4.53 4.27
N VAL A 7 -3.65 3.28 4.24
CA VAL A 7 -3.11 2.22 3.39
C VAL A 7 -4.18 1.80 2.38
N ALA A 8 -3.80 1.77 1.10
CA ALA A 8 -4.56 1.13 0.03
C ALA A 8 -3.77 -0.08 -0.47
N VAL A 9 -4.46 -1.21 -0.64
CA VAL A 9 -3.87 -2.47 -1.11
C VAL A 9 -4.51 -2.82 -2.44
N ASP A 10 -3.69 -3.00 -3.48
CA ASP A 10 -4.17 -3.60 -4.71
C ASP A 10 -4.39 -5.10 -4.51
N TYR A 11 -5.62 -5.54 -4.76
CA TYR A 11 -6.06 -6.90 -4.44
C TYR A 11 -5.36 -7.95 -5.30
N LEU A 12 -4.97 -7.62 -6.54
CA LEU A 12 -4.31 -8.57 -7.44
C LEU A 12 -2.81 -8.66 -7.17
N SER A 13 -2.10 -7.53 -7.32
CA SER A 13 -0.64 -7.46 -7.22
C SER A 13 -0.12 -7.53 -5.79
N LYS A 14 -0.98 -7.36 -4.79
CA LYS A 14 -0.62 -7.17 -3.37
C LYS A 14 0.27 -5.94 -3.14
N CYS A 15 0.35 -5.03 -4.12
CA CYS A 15 1.07 -3.78 -3.96
C CYS A 15 0.35 -2.90 -2.94
N ILE A 16 1.12 -2.20 -2.13
CA ILE A 16 0.60 -1.28 -1.12
C ILE A 16 0.97 0.15 -1.48
N GLU A 17 0.02 1.05 -1.34
CA GLU A 17 0.18 2.50 -1.35
C GLU A 17 -0.18 3.00 0.03
N ALA A 18 0.72 3.75 0.68
CA ALA A 18 0.44 4.30 2.00
C ALA A 18 0.78 5.78 2.04
N LYS A 19 0.07 6.53 2.88
CA LYS A 19 0.37 7.94 3.11
C LYS A 19 0.22 8.29 4.58
N VAL A 20 1.20 9.03 5.09
CA VAL A 20 1.18 9.63 6.41
C VAL A 20 0.19 10.81 6.41
N LEU A 21 -0.77 10.81 7.33
CA LEU A 21 -1.80 11.84 7.46
C LEU A 21 -1.89 12.41 8.88
N PRO A 22 -2.13 13.72 9.04
CA PRO A 22 -2.37 14.34 10.34
C PRO A 22 -3.77 14.05 10.89
N THR A 23 -4.75 13.87 10.01
CA THR A 23 -6.15 13.54 10.35
C THR A 23 -6.65 12.41 9.43
N ASN A 24 -7.75 11.79 9.83
CA ASN A 24 -8.43 10.73 9.06
C ASN A 24 -9.71 11.24 8.39
N ASP A 25 -9.86 12.55 8.15
CA ASP A 25 -11.08 13.12 7.59
C ASP A 25 -11.29 12.72 6.11
N ALA A 26 -12.56 12.64 5.70
CA ALA A 26 -12.98 12.26 4.36
C ALA A 26 -12.28 13.06 3.24
N ARG A 27 -12.02 14.35 3.46
CA ARG A 27 -11.32 15.22 2.52
C ARG A 27 -9.91 14.74 2.23
N VAL A 28 -9.18 14.34 3.27
CA VAL A 28 -7.80 13.89 3.17
C VAL A 28 -7.73 12.53 2.51
N VAL A 29 -8.65 11.62 2.88
CA VAL A 29 -8.83 10.32 2.24
C VAL A 29 -9.12 10.47 0.74
N CYS A 30 -10.08 11.33 0.38
CA CYS A 30 -10.42 11.58 -1.03
C CYS A 30 -9.26 12.18 -1.82
N LYS A 31 -8.46 13.07 -1.21
CA LYS A 31 -7.25 13.63 -1.85
C LYS A 31 -6.23 12.53 -2.13
N PHE A 32 -6.04 11.60 -1.18
CA PHE A 32 -5.17 10.45 -1.38
C PHE A 32 -5.67 9.55 -2.51
N LEU A 33 -6.95 9.18 -2.54
CA LEU A 33 -7.50 8.32 -3.60
C LEU A 33 -7.37 8.94 -4.99
N LYS A 34 -7.68 10.24 -5.14
CA LYS A 34 -7.47 10.96 -6.41
C LYS A 34 -6.02 10.91 -6.89
N SER A 35 -5.05 10.98 -5.96
CA SER A 35 -3.63 10.83 -6.30
C SER A 35 -3.25 9.41 -6.74
N LEU A 36 -3.97 8.38 -6.27
CA LEU A 36 -3.81 7.02 -6.77
C LEU A 36 -4.41 6.90 -8.17
N TYR A 37 -5.61 7.44 -8.39
CA TYR A 37 -6.29 7.37 -9.68
C TYR A 37 -5.49 8.05 -10.79
N ALA A 38 -4.82 9.17 -10.48
CA ALA A 38 -3.96 9.86 -11.43
C ALA A 38 -2.72 9.02 -11.84
N ARG A 39 -2.26 8.08 -10.99
CA ARG A 39 -1.07 7.26 -11.26
C ARG A 39 -1.40 5.90 -11.87
N PHE A 40 -2.48 5.27 -11.41
CA PHE A 40 -2.82 3.89 -11.74
C PHE A 40 -4.15 3.74 -12.48
N GLY A 41 -4.90 4.82 -12.65
CA GLY A 41 -6.30 4.78 -13.11
C GLY A 41 -7.28 4.56 -11.96
N ALA A 42 -8.56 4.84 -12.22
CA ALA A 42 -9.62 4.55 -11.26
C ALA A 42 -9.86 3.03 -11.19
N PRO A 43 -9.90 2.42 -9.99
CA PRO A 43 -10.17 1.01 -9.84
C PRO A 43 -11.65 0.72 -10.14
N ARG A 44 -11.97 -0.52 -10.52
CA ARG A 44 -13.37 -0.95 -10.68
C ARG A 44 -14.17 -0.85 -9.39
N ALA A 45 -13.53 -1.18 -8.26
CA ALA A 45 -14.17 -1.13 -6.96
C ALA A 45 -13.17 -0.80 -5.85
N ILE A 46 -13.67 -0.16 -4.79
CA ILE A 46 -12.96 0.03 -3.53
C ILE A 46 -13.73 -0.71 -2.45
N ILE A 47 -12.99 -1.39 -1.58
CA ILE A 47 -13.54 -2.03 -0.40
C ILE A 47 -12.95 -1.36 0.84
N SER A 48 -13.79 -0.89 1.74
CA SER A 48 -13.38 -0.27 3.01
C SER A 48 -14.20 -0.83 4.17
N ASP A 49 -13.75 -0.59 5.39
CA ASP A 49 -14.59 -0.76 6.56
C ASP A 49 -15.72 0.29 6.60
N ARG A 50 -16.61 0.15 7.60
CA ARG A 50 -17.77 1.02 7.79
C ARG A 50 -17.45 2.30 8.57
N VAL A 51 -16.17 2.67 8.74
CA VAL A 51 -15.82 3.84 9.52
C VAL A 51 -16.27 5.12 8.79
N THR A 52 -16.67 6.13 9.56
CA THR A 52 -17.31 7.37 9.08
C THR A 52 -16.53 8.12 7.99
N HIS A 53 -15.19 8.02 7.98
CA HIS A 53 -14.37 8.66 6.96
C HIS A 53 -14.43 7.99 5.58
N PHE A 54 -14.90 6.75 5.50
CA PHE A 54 -15.26 6.09 4.23
C PHE A 54 -16.77 6.10 3.97
N CYS A 55 -17.59 6.22 5.03
CA CYS A 55 -19.05 6.29 4.96
C CYS A 55 -19.56 7.74 5.05
N ASN A 56 -19.33 8.56 4.02
CA ASN A 56 -19.86 9.92 3.95
C ASN A 56 -20.13 10.38 2.51
N ASP A 57 -20.94 11.42 2.37
CA ASP A 57 -21.37 11.96 1.07
C ASP A 57 -20.20 12.44 0.20
N GLN A 58 -19.14 12.97 0.81
CA GLN A 58 -17.98 13.43 0.06
C GLN A 58 -17.28 12.24 -0.61
N PHE A 59 -17.11 11.13 0.12
CA PHE A 59 -16.54 9.91 -0.40
C PHE A 59 -17.42 9.31 -1.49
N ALA A 60 -18.72 9.19 -1.25
CA ALA A 60 -19.69 8.69 -2.23
C ALA A 60 -19.69 9.50 -3.53
N LYS A 61 -19.63 10.84 -3.44
CA LYS A 61 -19.50 11.73 -4.61
C LYS A 61 -18.23 11.48 -5.42
N VAL A 62 -17.10 11.19 -4.75
CA VAL A 62 -15.85 10.84 -5.44
C VAL A 62 -15.99 9.49 -6.14
N MET A 63 -16.56 8.47 -5.47
CA MET A 63 -16.78 7.16 -6.08
C MET A 63 -17.64 7.27 -7.35
N LEU A 64 -18.77 7.98 -7.26
CA LEU A 64 -19.65 8.22 -8.39
C LEU A 64 -18.95 8.96 -9.54
N LYS A 65 -18.20 10.02 -9.24
CA LYS A 65 -17.49 10.83 -10.25
C LYS A 65 -16.52 10.00 -11.10
N TYR A 66 -15.87 9.00 -10.49
CA TYR A 66 -14.87 8.17 -11.18
C TYR A 66 -15.42 6.80 -11.60
N GLY A 67 -16.73 6.55 -11.44
CA GLY A 67 -17.34 5.26 -11.79
C GLY A 67 -16.84 4.09 -10.93
N VAL A 68 -16.41 4.36 -9.69
CA VAL A 68 -15.88 3.35 -8.77
C VAL A 68 -17.02 2.78 -7.93
N THR A 69 -17.16 1.45 -7.90
CA THR A 69 -18.11 0.79 -7.00
C THR A 69 -17.54 0.74 -5.59
N HIS A 70 -18.24 1.30 -4.61
CA HIS A 70 -17.83 1.22 -3.21
C HIS A 70 -18.54 0.07 -2.50
N HIS A 71 -17.76 -0.91 -2.05
CA HIS A 71 -18.23 -1.99 -1.21
C HIS A 71 -17.82 -1.72 0.24
N LEU A 72 -18.77 -1.85 1.16
CA LEU A 72 -18.49 -1.82 2.58
C LEU A 72 -18.27 -3.25 3.06
N SER A 73 -17.14 -3.50 3.70
CA SER A 73 -16.93 -4.78 4.39
C SER A 73 -17.95 -4.90 5.52
N THR A 74 -18.51 -6.09 5.67
CA THR A 74 -19.24 -6.46 6.87
C THR A 74 -18.22 -6.68 7.99
N THR A 75 -18.58 -6.33 9.22
CA THR A 75 -17.81 -6.70 10.41
C THR A 75 -17.54 -8.20 10.37
N TYR A 76 -16.28 -8.61 10.60
CA TYR A 76 -15.84 -10.01 10.51
C TYR A 76 -16.04 -10.67 9.12
N HIS A 77 -15.52 -10.06 8.05
CA HIS A 77 -15.32 -10.74 6.76
C HIS A 77 -13.84 -11.05 6.50
N PRO A 78 -13.35 -12.26 6.87
CA PRO A 78 -11.92 -12.61 6.80
C PRO A 78 -11.34 -12.54 5.38
N GLN A 79 -12.15 -12.79 4.34
CA GLN A 79 -11.68 -12.74 2.95
C GLN A 79 -11.37 -11.32 2.48
N THR A 80 -12.19 -10.36 2.86
CA THR A 80 -12.03 -8.95 2.47
C THR A 80 -11.02 -8.23 3.36
N SER A 81 -11.11 -8.44 4.68
CA SER A 81 -10.23 -7.81 5.66
C SER A 81 -8.84 -8.45 5.70
N GLY A 82 -8.75 -9.76 5.45
CA GLY A 82 -7.53 -10.53 5.66
C GLY A 82 -6.35 -10.05 4.81
N GLN A 83 -6.58 -9.58 3.58
CA GLN A 83 -5.50 -9.04 2.75
C GLN A 83 -4.96 -7.71 3.30
N VAL A 84 -5.84 -6.81 3.70
CA VAL A 84 -5.46 -5.53 4.30
C VAL A 84 -4.75 -5.78 5.64
N GLU A 85 -5.24 -6.71 6.45
CA GLU A 85 -4.60 -7.10 7.71
C GLU A 85 -3.20 -7.70 7.51
N VAL A 86 -3.04 -8.63 6.57
CA VAL A 86 -1.73 -9.22 6.24
C VAL A 86 -0.76 -8.16 5.75
N SER A 87 -1.20 -7.27 4.85
CA SER A 87 -0.39 -6.17 4.34
C SER A 87 0.00 -5.18 5.43
N ASN A 88 -0.94 -4.80 6.29
CA ASN A 88 -0.69 -3.90 7.42
C ASN A 88 0.29 -4.52 8.42
N ARG A 89 0.14 -5.81 8.76
CA ARG A 89 1.11 -6.53 9.60
C ARG A 89 2.51 -6.56 8.97
N GLY A 90 2.58 -6.81 7.67
CA GLY A 90 3.85 -6.81 6.93
C GLY A 90 4.53 -5.44 6.93
N LEU A 91 3.78 -4.38 6.63
CA LEU A 91 4.28 -3.01 6.64
C LEU A 91 4.74 -2.59 8.05
N LYS A 92 3.95 -2.91 9.08
CA LYS A 92 4.29 -2.64 10.48
C LYS A 92 5.60 -3.31 10.88
N ARG A 93 5.79 -4.59 10.54
CA ARG A 93 7.04 -5.32 10.84
C ARG A 93 8.26 -4.72 10.13
N ILE A 94 8.11 -4.22 8.90
CA ILE A 94 9.20 -3.53 8.20
C ILE A 94 9.53 -2.21 8.91
N LEU A 95 8.51 -1.40 9.19
CA LEU A 95 8.66 -0.13 9.91
C LEU A 95 9.35 -0.33 11.27
N GLU A 96 8.90 -1.30 12.07
CA GLU A 96 9.51 -1.64 13.37
C GLU A 96 11.00 -1.96 13.26
N ARG A 97 11.44 -2.59 12.15
CA ARG A 97 12.86 -2.87 11.91
C ARG A 97 13.64 -1.65 11.44
N THR A 98 13.04 -0.78 10.61
CA THR A 98 13.71 0.40 10.05
C THR A 98 13.84 1.54 11.04
N ILE A 99 12.91 1.66 11.98
CA ILE A 99 12.85 2.75 12.97
C ILE A 99 13.88 2.56 14.10
N GLY A 100 14.29 1.31 14.39
CA GLY A 100 15.21 1.01 15.48
C GLY A 100 14.70 1.56 16.83
N GLU A 101 15.57 2.21 17.60
CA GLU A 101 15.21 2.82 18.89
C GLU A 101 14.53 4.18 18.75
N ASN A 102 14.74 4.90 17.64
CA ASN A 102 14.24 6.26 17.47
C ASN A 102 12.83 6.29 16.87
N ARG A 103 11.82 6.10 17.72
CA ARG A 103 10.40 6.11 17.32
C ARG A 103 9.86 7.44 16.79
N ALA A 104 10.60 8.54 16.91
CA ALA A 104 10.11 9.87 16.54
C ALA A 104 10.09 10.12 15.01
N SER A 105 10.91 9.40 14.23
CA SER A 105 11.07 9.59 12.78
C SER A 105 10.34 8.55 11.92
N TRP A 106 9.34 7.85 12.47
CA TRP A 106 8.65 6.77 11.77
C TRP A 106 8.02 7.20 10.44
N SER A 107 7.54 8.44 10.36
CA SER A 107 6.92 8.99 9.13
C SER A 107 7.92 9.07 7.99
N ASP A 108 9.18 9.38 8.31
CA ASP A 108 10.25 9.59 7.33
C ASP A 108 10.75 8.24 6.79
N LYS A 109 10.47 7.16 7.50
CA LYS A 109 10.80 5.78 7.12
C LYS A 109 9.68 5.06 6.37
N LEU A 110 8.52 5.70 6.17
CA LEU A 110 7.42 5.06 5.45
C LEU A 110 7.78 4.73 4.00
N ASP A 111 8.46 5.64 3.30
CA ASP A 111 8.82 5.43 1.89
C ASP A 111 9.85 4.29 1.74
N ASP A 112 10.84 4.22 2.64
CA ASP A 112 11.79 3.11 2.73
C ASP A 112 11.06 1.77 2.97
N ALA A 113 10.10 1.76 3.89
CA ALA A 113 9.33 0.57 4.22
C ALA A 113 8.42 0.12 3.07
N LEU A 114 7.79 1.06 2.36
CA LEU A 114 7.00 0.80 1.15
C LEU A 114 7.89 0.21 0.04
N TRP A 115 9.08 0.77 -0.16
CA TRP A 115 10.04 0.26 -1.13
C TRP A 115 10.44 -1.19 -0.82
N ALA A 116 10.82 -1.47 0.43
CA ALA A 116 11.16 -2.81 0.86
C ALA A 116 9.98 -3.78 0.69
N PHE A 117 8.76 -3.36 1.03
CA PHE A 117 7.58 -4.21 0.87
C PHE A 117 7.31 -4.58 -0.59
N ARG A 118 7.44 -3.61 -1.51
CA ARG A 118 7.15 -3.78 -2.95
C ARG A 118 8.19 -4.62 -3.68
N THR A 119 9.44 -4.59 -3.22
CA THR A 119 10.56 -5.31 -3.83
C THR A 119 10.83 -6.68 -3.19
N THR A 120 10.20 -6.99 -2.05
CA THR A 120 10.29 -8.31 -1.42
C THR A 120 9.43 -9.33 -2.18
N TYR A 121 9.99 -10.51 -2.45
CA TYR A 121 9.27 -11.63 -3.06
C TYR A 121 8.12 -12.10 -2.17
N LYS A 122 6.96 -12.34 -2.78
CA LYS A 122 5.76 -12.82 -2.09
C LYS A 122 5.36 -14.18 -2.66
N THR A 123 5.52 -15.23 -1.86
CA THR A 123 5.17 -16.60 -2.25
C THR A 123 3.77 -16.76 -2.86
N PRO A 124 2.70 -16.13 -2.32
CA PRO A 124 1.35 -16.31 -2.86
C PRO A 124 1.15 -15.80 -4.30
N ILE A 125 1.96 -14.85 -4.76
CA ILE A 125 1.89 -14.30 -6.13
C ILE A 125 3.06 -14.76 -7.01
N GLY A 126 4.01 -15.54 -6.47
CA GLY A 126 5.15 -16.06 -7.23
C GLY A 126 6.17 -15.00 -7.71
N CYS A 127 6.07 -13.75 -7.25
CA CYS A 127 7.00 -12.68 -7.60
C CYS A 127 6.93 -11.50 -6.61
N THR A 128 7.56 -10.38 -6.96
CA THR A 128 7.47 -9.13 -6.19
C THR A 128 6.23 -8.32 -6.62
N PRO A 129 5.56 -7.60 -5.71
CA PRO A 129 4.46 -6.70 -6.07
C PRO A 129 4.88 -5.66 -7.12
N TYR A 130 6.11 -5.13 -7.03
CA TYR A 130 6.66 -4.19 -8.01
C TYR A 130 6.65 -4.76 -9.44
N LYS A 131 7.05 -6.03 -9.59
CA LYS A 131 7.09 -6.70 -10.91
C LYS A 131 5.70 -6.83 -11.53
N LEU A 132 4.66 -7.07 -10.72
CA LEU A 132 3.28 -7.14 -11.23
C LEU A 132 2.74 -5.78 -11.65
N VAL A 133 3.04 -4.72 -10.88
CA VAL A 133 2.53 -3.38 -11.18
C VAL A 133 3.20 -2.77 -12.41
N TYR A 134 4.51 -2.94 -12.57
CA TYR A 134 5.29 -2.26 -13.61
C TYR A 134 5.79 -3.17 -14.73
N GLY A 135 5.55 -4.49 -14.65
CA GLY A 135 6.01 -5.47 -15.63
C GLY A 135 7.53 -5.67 -15.67
N LYS A 136 8.30 -5.05 -14.76
CA LYS A 136 9.76 -5.10 -14.71
C LYS A 136 10.25 -5.49 -13.31
N ALA A 137 11.34 -6.26 -13.25
CA ALA A 137 12.02 -6.48 -11.97
C ALA A 137 12.55 -5.15 -11.44
N SER A 138 12.44 -4.92 -10.14
CA SER A 138 13.13 -3.82 -9.50
C SER A 138 14.63 -4.09 -9.57
N ASN A 139 15.41 -3.16 -10.12
CA ASN A 139 16.87 -3.22 -10.08
C ASN A 139 17.34 -3.04 -8.63
N LEU A 140 17.26 -4.09 -7.81
CA LEU A 140 17.79 -4.05 -6.45
C LEU A 140 19.32 -4.08 -6.54
N SER A 141 20.00 -3.16 -5.83
CA SER A 141 21.47 -3.11 -5.77
C SER A 141 22.08 -4.47 -5.44
N ILE A 142 21.45 -5.23 -4.53
CA ILE A 142 21.95 -6.54 -4.13
C ILE A 142 21.79 -7.62 -5.23
N GLU A 143 20.80 -7.48 -6.10
CA GLU A 143 20.60 -8.38 -7.23
C GLU A 143 21.59 -8.09 -8.35
N LEU A 144 21.94 -6.81 -8.54
CA LEU A 144 23.02 -6.37 -9.41
C LEU A 144 24.38 -6.83 -8.89
N GLU A 145 24.66 -6.67 -7.60
CA GLU A 145 25.89 -7.15 -6.97
C GLU A 145 26.02 -8.67 -7.02
N TYR A 146 24.95 -9.42 -6.74
CA TYR A 146 24.98 -10.88 -6.85
C TYR A 146 25.17 -11.36 -8.29
N LYS A 147 24.51 -10.72 -9.27
CA LYS A 147 24.70 -11.03 -10.70
C LYS A 147 26.09 -10.64 -11.18
N ALA A 148 26.61 -9.47 -10.78
CA ALA A 148 27.97 -9.03 -11.08
C ALA A 148 29.00 -9.97 -10.46
N TYR A 149 28.82 -10.36 -9.19
CA TYR A 149 29.67 -11.33 -8.50
C TYR A 149 29.67 -12.70 -9.19
N ARG A 150 28.52 -13.17 -9.70
CA ARG A 150 28.44 -14.39 -10.50
C ARG A 150 29.07 -14.26 -11.89
N ALA A 151 29.01 -13.09 -12.51
CA ALA A 151 29.63 -12.82 -13.81
C ALA A 151 31.16 -12.67 -13.71
N LEU A 152 31.68 -12.19 -12.58
CA LEU A 152 33.12 -12.05 -12.29
C LEU A 152 33.80 -13.36 -11.91
N LYS A 153 33.04 -14.46 -11.74
CA LYS A 153 33.55 -15.81 -11.46
C LYS A 153 33.61 -16.70 -12.72
N VAL A 154 33.62 -16.10 -13.91
CA VAL A 154 33.86 -16.79 -15.20
C VAL A 154 35.31 -16.58 -15.61
#